data_AF-A0A532CVY3-F1
#
_entry.id   AF-A0A532CVY3-F1
#
_cell.length_a   1.000
_cell.length_b   1.000
_cell.length_c   1.000
_cell.angle_alpha   90.00
_cell.angle_beta   90.00
_cell.angle_gamma   90.00
#
_symmetry.space_group_name_H-M   'P 1'
#
loop_
_entity.id
_entity.type
_entity.pdbx_description
1 polymer ?
#
loop_
_entity_poly.entity_id
_entity_poly.type
_entity_poly.pdbx_seq_one_letter_code
_entity_poly.pdbx_strand_id
1 'polypeptide(L)'
;MMTDGSVGGPFHHYCKGISDKILQCLLFESTDPKAPLVGVEYFVAKDLTRKLPAIQWHRYFHDHKVEVATGRVQILDMPADQAAKVADVAAGTDGVIYHLWPHGQEFPDGTVTIPQSLGHKFTGFSDNK
;
A
#
# COMPACT_ATOMS: atom_id res chain seq x y z
N MET A 1 3.04 5.31 6.41
CA MET A 1 3.17 6.57 7.16
C MET A 1 2.15 7.52 6.58
N MET A 2 1.30 8.07 7.45
CA MET A 2 0.39 9.13 7.07
C MET A 2 1.18 10.41 6.73
N THR A 3 0.52 11.39 6.13
CA THR A 3 1.15 12.66 5.72
C THR A 3 1.75 13.45 6.88
N ASP A 4 1.28 13.23 8.11
CA ASP A 4 1.76 13.87 9.34
C ASP A 4 2.92 13.14 10.02
N GLY A 5 3.42 12.04 9.44
CA GLY A 5 4.49 11.25 10.04
C GLY A 5 4.02 10.10 10.94
N SER A 6 2.72 10.02 11.24
CA SER A 6 2.18 8.95 12.06
C SER A 6 2.13 7.60 11.34
N VAL A 7 2.10 6.53 12.11
CA VAL A 7 1.81 5.19 11.59
C VAL A 7 0.32 5.14 11.25
N GLY A 8 0.00 4.83 10.00
CA GLY A 8 -1.36 4.54 9.56
C GLY A 8 -1.62 3.03 9.51
N GLY A 9 -2.88 2.64 9.66
CA GLY A 9 -3.33 1.24 9.65
C GLY A 9 -3.28 0.55 11.03
N PRO A 10 -3.45 -0.79 11.08
CA PRO A 10 -3.53 -1.71 9.93
C PRO A 10 -4.76 -1.45 9.05
N PHE A 11 -4.63 -1.76 7.76
CA PHE A 11 -5.74 -1.70 6.79
C PHE A 11 -6.00 -3.07 6.20
N HIS A 12 -7.27 -3.42 6.05
CA HIS A 12 -7.71 -4.68 5.49
C HIS A 12 -7.94 -4.55 3.99
N HIS A 13 -7.14 -5.27 3.21
CA HIS A 13 -7.13 -5.18 1.76
C HIS A 13 -8.01 -6.27 1.14
N TYR A 14 -8.96 -5.85 0.32
CA TYR A 14 -9.78 -6.74 -0.50
C TYR A 14 -9.44 -6.48 -1.96
N CYS A 15 -8.57 -7.34 -2.49
CA CYS A 15 -7.94 -7.15 -3.79
C CYS A 15 -8.58 -8.02 -4.88
N LYS A 16 -8.64 -7.46 -6.08
CA LYS A 16 -9.03 -8.15 -7.31
C LYS A 16 -8.01 -7.86 -8.41
N GLY A 17 -7.58 -8.89 -9.12
CA GLY A 17 -6.81 -8.72 -10.35
C GLY A 17 -7.66 -8.11 -11.47
N ILE A 18 -7.13 -7.05 -12.09
CA ILE A 18 -7.71 -6.46 -13.30
C ILE A 18 -6.86 -6.72 -14.55
N SER A 19 -5.65 -7.25 -14.34
CA SER A 19 -4.78 -7.83 -15.36
C SER A 19 -3.78 -8.79 -14.70
N ASP A 20 -2.85 -9.34 -15.48
CA ASP A 20 -1.69 -10.10 -15.00
C ASP A 20 -0.64 -9.24 -14.27
N LYS A 21 -0.78 -7.90 -14.33
CA LYS A 21 0.19 -6.93 -13.81
C LYS A 21 -0.37 -5.99 -12.75
N ILE A 22 -1.69 -5.98 -12.53
CA ILE A 22 -2.34 -5.01 -11.65
C ILE A 22 -3.40 -5.69 -10.79
N LEU A 23 -3.26 -5.55 -9.47
CA LEU A 23 -4.34 -5.77 -8.52
C LEU A 23 -4.92 -4.41 -8.11
N GLN A 24 -6.24 -4.34 -7.99
CA GLN A 24 -6.97 -3.21 -7.43
C GLN A 24 -7.58 -3.64 -6.09
N CYS A 25 -7.36 -2.86 -5.06
CA CYS A 25 -7.73 -3.18 -3.69
C CYS A 25 -8.62 -2.10 -3.07
N LEU A 26 -9.62 -2.55 -2.32
CA LEU A 26 -10.37 -1.74 -1.36
C LEU A 26 -9.72 -1.87 0.02
N LEU A 27 -9.52 -0.76 0.72
CA LEU A 27 -8.89 -0.72 2.04
C LEU A 27 -9.92 -0.33 3.08
N PHE A 28 -10.12 -1.19 4.08
CA PHE A 28 -11.03 -0.95 5.20
C PHE A 28 -10.28 -0.85 6.53
N GLU A 29 -10.84 -0.14 7.51
CA GLU A 29 -10.25 -0.04 8.86
C GLU A 29 -10.21 -1.38 9.61
N SER A 30 -11.15 -2.28 9.31
CA SER A 30 -11.24 -3.59 9.95
C SER A 30 -11.94 -4.60 9.04
N THR A 31 -12.11 -5.83 9.51
CA THR A 31 -12.94 -6.86 8.86
C THR A 31 -14.42 -6.76 9.21
N ASP A 32 -14.84 -5.78 10.02
CA ASP A 32 -16.26 -5.60 10.35
C ASP A 32 -17.07 -5.33 9.05
N PRO A 33 -18.22 -5.97 8.82
CA PRO A 33 -19.05 -5.73 7.64
C PRO A 33 -19.50 -4.27 7.45
N LYS A 34 -19.45 -3.44 8.50
CA LYS A 34 -19.75 -2.00 8.50
C LYS A 34 -18.50 -1.13 8.59
N ALA A 35 -17.29 -1.72 8.52
CA ALA A 35 -16.05 -0.97 8.56
C ALA A 35 -16.02 0.09 7.45
N PRO A 36 -15.56 1.32 7.73
CA PRO A 36 -15.37 2.34 6.70
C PRO A 36 -14.37 1.90 5.63
N LEU A 37 -14.67 2.22 4.37
CA LEU A 37 -13.69 2.22 3.29
C LEU A 37 -12.83 3.48 3.45
N VAL A 38 -11.55 3.30 3.74
CA VAL A 38 -10.61 4.40 3.98
C VAL A 38 -9.75 4.74 2.79
N GLY A 39 -9.61 3.82 1.84
CA GLY A 39 -8.84 4.09 0.64
C GLY A 39 -8.95 3.00 -0.41
N VAL A 40 -8.21 3.23 -1.49
CA VAL A 40 -7.96 2.25 -2.54
C VAL A 40 -6.47 2.14 -2.77
N GLU A 41 -6.02 0.95 -3.14
CA GLU A 41 -4.64 0.72 -3.53
C GLU A 41 -4.57 -0.01 -4.87
N TYR A 42 -3.55 0.31 -5.65
CA TYR A 42 -3.14 -0.51 -6.76
C TYR A 42 -1.79 -1.15 -6.48
N PHE A 43 -1.74 -2.46 -6.60
CA PHE A 43 -0.49 -3.23 -6.64
C PHE A 43 -0.12 -3.33 -8.11
N VAL A 44 0.97 -2.69 -8.49
CA VAL A 44 1.39 -2.58 -9.89
C VAL A 44 2.72 -3.29 -10.04
N ALA A 45 2.82 -4.20 -11.01
CA ALA A 45 4.08 -4.88 -11.31
C ALA A 45 5.22 -3.88 -11.55
N LYS A 46 6.40 -4.18 -10.99
CA LYS A 46 7.53 -3.25 -10.97
C LYS A 46 7.99 -2.83 -12.37
N ASP A 47 7.89 -3.71 -13.36
CA ASP A 47 8.23 -3.39 -14.75
C ASP A 47 7.36 -2.27 -15.35
N LEU A 48 6.12 -2.08 -14.87
CA LEU A 48 5.27 -0.97 -15.26
C LEU A 48 5.61 0.32 -14.52
N THR A 49 5.79 0.26 -13.20
CA THR A 49 6.07 1.45 -12.38
C THR A 49 7.44 2.06 -12.64
N ARG A 50 8.43 1.25 -13.04
CA ARG A 50 9.77 1.71 -13.42
C ARG A 50 9.80 2.49 -14.74
N LYS A 51 8.68 2.55 -15.48
CA LYS A 51 8.51 3.44 -16.64
C LYS A 51 8.24 4.89 -16.23
N LEU A 52 7.86 5.13 -14.98
CA LEU A 52 7.65 6.48 -14.46
C LEU A 52 8.99 7.20 -14.23
N PRO A 53 9.03 8.54 -14.30
CA PRO A 53 10.14 9.30 -13.77
C PRO A 53 10.40 8.92 -12.31
N ALA A 54 11.67 8.71 -11.94
CA ALA A 54 12.03 8.25 -10.59
C ALA A 54 11.45 9.14 -9.48
N ILE A 55 11.41 10.46 -9.69
CA ILE A 55 10.82 11.40 -8.72
C ILE A 55 9.32 11.19 -8.53
N GLN A 56 8.59 10.81 -9.58
CA GLN A 56 7.16 10.52 -9.51
C GLN A 56 6.92 9.22 -8.76
N TRP A 57 7.71 8.19 -9.05
CA TRP A 57 7.64 6.93 -8.33
C TRP A 57 7.89 7.13 -6.83
N HIS A 58 9.01 7.76 -6.46
CA HIS A 58 9.35 8.02 -5.05
C HIS A 58 8.29 8.85 -4.31
N ARG A 59 7.57 9.74 -5.02
CA ARG A 59 6.55 10.56 -4.39
C ARG A 59 5.27 9.79 -4.08
N TYR A 60 4.87 8.87 -4.95
CA TYR A 60 3.51 8.30 -4.91
C TYR A 60 3.46 6.80 -4.69
N PHE A 61 4.55 6.09 -4.95
CA PHE A 61 4.62 4.64 -4.84
C PHE A 61 5.53 4.20 -3.72
N HIS A 62 5.29 2.99 -3.23
CA HIS A 62 6.16 2.31 -2.29
C HIS A 62 6.43 0.86 -2.71
N ASP A 63 7.55 0.30 -2.25
CA ASP A 63 7.99 -1.04 -2.62
C ASP A 63 7.40 -2.09 -1.67
N HIS A 64 6.50 -2.94 -2.15
CA HIS A 64 5.88 -4.00 -1.34
C HIS A 64 6.87 -5.05 -0.85
N LYS A 65 8.02 -5.25 -1.51
CA LYS A 65 9.06 -6.16 -1.01
C LYS A 65 9.60 -5.68 0.33
N VAL A 66 9.74 -4.37 0.50
CA VAL A 66 10.19 -3.77 1.76
C VAL A 66 9.12 -3.93 2.84
N GLU A 67 7.85 -3.80 2.49
CA GLU A 67 6.74 -3.97 3.43
C GLU A 67 6.56 -5.40 3.91
N VAL A 68 6.65 -6.37 3.00
CA VAL A 68 6.64 -7.80 3.33
C VAL A 68 7.82 -8.15 4.23
N ALA A 69 9.04 -7.69 3.89
CA ALA A 69 10.23 -7.96 4.68
C ALA A 69 10.18 -7.35 6.10
N THR A 70 9.42 -6.26 6.28
CA THR A 70 9.23 -5.62 7.59
C THR A 70 8.01 -6.16 8.36
N GLY A 71 7.33 -7.19 7.83
CA GLY A 71 6.18 -7.82 8.48
C GLY A 71 4.91 -6.97 8.50
N ARG A 72 4.84 -5.92 7.66
CA ARG A 72 3.69 -5.02 7.59
C ARG A 72 2.57 -5.50 6.68
N VAL A 73 2.87 -6.45 5.81
CA VAL A 73 1.86 -7.21 5.06
C VAL A 73 1.63 -8.51 5.82
N GLN A 74 0.41 -8.70 6.31
CA GLN A 74 -0.03 -9.96 6.91
C GLN A 74 -1.23 -10.48 6.14
N ILE A 75 -1.21 -11.78 5.84
CA ILE A 75 -2.29 -12.46 5.15
C ILE A 75 -2.91 -13.43 6.14
N LEU A 76 -4.08 -13.06 6.68
CA LEU A 76 -4.64 -13.69 7.87
C LEU A 76 -5.60 -14.86 7.56
N ASP A 77 -6.19 -14.88 6.37
CA ASP A 77 -7.30 -15.79 6.02
C ASP A 77 -6.89 -16.94 5.07
N MET A 78 -5.65 -17.41 5.14
CA MET A 78 -5.21 -18.57 4.35
C MET A 78 -4.10 -19.39 5.03
N PRO A 79 -3.93 -20.67 4.64
CA PRO A 79 -2.80 -21.49 5.12
C PRO A 79 -1.45 -20.82 4.86
N ALA A 80 -0.48 -21.05 5.75
CA ALA A 80 0.82 -20.36 5.72
C ALA A 80 1.58 -20.52 4.38
N ASP A 81 1.47 -21.67 3.73
CA ASP A 81 2.10 -21.92 2.42
C ASP A 81 1.43 -21.13 1.28
N GLN A 82 0.12 -20.90 1.37
CA GLN A 82 -0.62 -20.05 0.45
C GLN A 82 -0.34 -18.57 0.72
N ALA A 83 -0.29 -18.18 2.00
CA ALA A 83 0.08 -16.83 2.41
C ALA A 83 1.48 -16.46 1.91
N ALA A 84 2.45 -17.37 2.02
CA ALA A 84 3.80 -17.16 1.49
C ALA A 84 3.79 -16.91 -0.02
N LYS A 85 3.03 -17.68 -0.80
CA LYS A 85 2.91 -17.49 -2.26
C LYS A 85 2.30 -16.13 -2.62
N VAL A 86 1.28 -15.69 -1.89
CA VAL A 86 0.67 -14.38 -2.13
C VAL A 86 1.62 -13.25 -1.72
N ALA A 87 2.35 -13.41 -0.62
CA ALA A 87 3.39 -12.46 -0.21
C ALA A 87 4.53 -12.36 -1.25
N ASP A 88 4.94 -13.47 -1.85
CA ASP A 88 5.94 -13.49 -2.93
C ASP A 88 5.44 -12.74 -4.18
N VAL A 89 4.18 -12.92 -4.56
CA VAL A 89 3.56 -12.16 -5.65
C VAL A 89 3.50 -10.67 -5.32
N ALA A 90 3.05 -10.32 -4.11
CA ALA A 90 2.98 -8.93 -3.65
C ALA A 90 4.37 -8.27 -3.66
N ALA A 91 5.43 -8.97 -3.24
CA ALA A 91 6.82 -8.48 -3.26
C ALA A 91 7.33 -8.14 -4.68
N GLY A 92 6.69 -8.67 -5.73
CA GLY A 92 6.95 -8.34 -7.13
C GLY A 92 6.31 -7.04 -7.63
N THR A 93 5.59 -6.32 -6.78
CA THR A 93 4.82 -5.12 -7.13
C THR A 93 5.26 -3.89 -6.33
N ASP A 94 4.87 -2.70 -6.79
CA ASP A 94 4.87 -1.48 -6.00
C ASP A 94 3.42 -1.04 -5.76
N GLY A 95 3.15 -0.43 -4.61
CA GLY A 95 1.84 0.05 -4.20
C GLY A 95 1.67 1.54 -4.42
N VAL A 96 0.49 1.97 -4.85
CA VAL A 96 0.03 3.36 -4.78
C VAL A 96 -1.32 3.41 -4.07
N ILE A 97 -1.34 4.09 -2.93
CA ILE A 97 -2.53 4.24 -2.09
C ILE A 97 -3.14 5.61 -2.30
N TYR A 98 -4.44 5.64 -2.50
CA TYR A 98 -5.25 6.84 -2.41
C TYR A 98 -6.10 6.72 -1.15
N HIS A 99 -5.70 7.46 -0.12
CA HIS A 99 -6.43 7.50 1.14
C HIS A 99 -7.51 8.58 1.04
N LEU A 100 -8.77 8.16 1.23
CA LEU A 100 -9.98 8.93 0.94
C LEU A 100 -10.72 9.36 2.20
N TRP A 101 -10.37 8.81 3.36
CA TRP A 101 -11.02 9.10 4.63
C TRP A 101 -9.97 9.35 5.73
N PRO A 102 -9.73 10.61 6.12
CA PRO A 102 -8.75 10.91 7.16
C PRO A 102 -9.10 10.27 8.51
N HIS A 103 -8.09 9.72 9.19
CA HIS A 103 -8.29 9.05 10.47
C HIS A 103 -8.91 9.98 11.52
N GLY A 104 -9.92 9.49 12.24
CA GLY A 104 -10.64 10.25 13.27
C GLY A 104 -11.72 11.19 12.76
N GLN A 105 -11.98 11.24 11.46
CA GLN A 105 -13.13 11.96 10.89
C GLN A 105 -14.40 11.11 10.92
N GLU A 106 -15.54 11.73 11.21
CA GLU A 106 -16.84 11.07 11.22
C GLU A 106 -17.33 10.66 9.81
N PHE A 107 -16.92 11.39 8.77
CA PHE A 107 -17.24 11.11 7.36
C PHE A 107 -16.10 11.63 6.45
N PRO A 108 -15.96 11.12 5.21
CA PRO A 108 -14.92 11.58 4.30
C PRO A 108 -15.23 13.01 3.83
N ASP A 109 -14.28 13.92 4.01
CA ASP A 109 -14.42 15.36 3.74
C ASP A 109 -13.99 15.77 2.32
N GLY A 110 -13.57 14.79 1.49
CA GLY A 110 -13.04 15.01 0.15
C GLY A 110 -11.52 15.19 0.09
N THR A 111 -10.83 15.22 1.23
CA THR A 111 -9.37 15.21 1.27
C THR A 111 -8.82 13.88 0.77
N VAL A 112 -7.86 13.94 -0.16
CA VAL A 112 -7.14 12.76 -0.64
C VAL A 112 -5.67 12.89 -0.29
N THR A 113 -5.13 11.87 0.39
CA THR A 113 -3.69 11.77 0.65
C THR A 113 -3.09 10.52 -0.01
N ILE A 114 -1.79 10.58 -0.31
CA ILE A 114 -1.05 9.46 -0.91
C ILE A 114 0.04 9.06 0.09
N PRO A 115 -0.29 8.22 1.08
CA PRO A 115 0.65 7.83 2.11
C PRO A 115 1.78 6.96 1.54
N GLN A 116 2.93 7.04 2.19
CA GLN A 116 4.11 6.25 1.82
C GLN A 116 4.34 5.11 2.79
N SER A 117 4.96 4.02 2.35
CA SER A 117 5.31 2.91 3.23
C SER A 117 6.25 3.36 4.37
N LEU A 118 6.07 2.78 5.55
CA LEU A 118 6.99 2.94 6.66
C LEU A 118 8.33 2.27 6.33
N GLY A 119 9.38 3.06 6.15
CA GLY A 119 10.70 2.56 5.70
C GLY A 119 10.99 2.81 4.23
N HIS A 120 10.10 3.50 3.50
CA HIS A 120 10.43 4.09 2.21
C HIS A 120 11.69 4.96 2.36
N LYS A 121 12.74 4.63 1.62
CA LYS A 121 13.97 5.43 1.56
C LYS A 121 14.03 6.11 0.20
N PHE A 122 14.13 7.44 0.21
CA PHE A 122 14.46 8.19 -1.00
C PHE A 122 15.94 7.95 -1.34
N THR A 123 16.23 6.90 -2.13
CA THR A 123 17.59 6.70 -2.64
C THR A 123 18.01 7.90 -3.48
N GLY A 124 19.15 8.51 -3.15
CA GLY A 124 19.67 9.74 -3.77
C GLY A 124 19.48 11.04 -2.96
N PHE A 125 18.71 11.04 -1.86
CA PHE A 125 18.66 12.19 -0.93
C PHE A 125 19.17 11.82 0.47
N SER A 126 19.04 10.56 0.89
CA SER A 126 19.47 10.08 2.21
C SER A 126 20.91 9.59 2.29
N ASP A 127 21.59 9.42 1.16
CA ASP A 127 22.95 8.83 1.11
C ASP A 127 24.07 9.88 1.25
N ASN A 128 23.70 11.15 1.52
CA ASN A 128 24.61 12.28 1.75
C ASN A 128 24.55 12.80 3.19
N LYS A 129 24.42 11.91 4.19
CA LYS A 129 24.68 12.23 5.60
C LYS A 129 25.61 11.22 6.24
#